data_AF-A0A937EIG9-F1
#
_entry.id   AF-A0A937EIG9-F1
#
_cell.length_a   1.000
_cell.length_b   1.000
_cell.length_c   1.000
_cell.angle_alpha   90.00
_cell.angle_beta   90.00
_cell.angle_gamma   90.00
#
_symmetry.space_group_name_H-M   'P 1'
#
loop_
_entity.id
_entity.type
_entity.pdbx_description
1 polymer ?
#
loop_
_entity_poly.entity_id
_entity_poly.type
_entity_poly.pdbx_seq_one_letter_code
_entity_poly.pdbx_strand_id
1 'polypeptide(L)'
;MTEEPLHEQRAHVEREIRAMLAEATRADLSRIGELPAETKLFGSEISLSSLAGVTLLAAITERYGVDVAAQDLSLDCLESIATLVDFVVWHLAISPESSV
;
A
#
# COMPACT_ATOMS: atom_id res chain seq x y z
N MET A 1 -17.96 22.92 0.04
CA MET A 1 -17.89 21.44 -0.07
C MET A 1 -16.72 21.16 -0.98
N THR A 2 -15.53 20.99 -0.41
CA THR A 2 -14.28 20.88 -1.18
C THR A 2 -13.39 19.84 -0.50
N GLU A 3 -13.95 18.65 -0.27
CA GLU A 3 -13.24 17.50 0.34
C GLU A 3 -13.01 16.36 -0.67
N GLU A 4 -13.46 16.50 -1.93
CA GLU A 4 -13.46 15.45 -2.95
C GLU A 4 -12.08 14.94 -3.45
N PRO A 5 -10.98 15.71 -3.53
CA PRO A 5 -9.75 15.20 -4.18
C PRO A 5 -9.01 14.13 -3.35
N LEU A 6 -9.10 14.18 -2.02
CA LEU A 6 -8.34 13.28 -1.14
C LEU A 6 -8.95 11.87 -1.08
N HIS A 7 -10.29 11.76 -1.09
CA HIS A 7 -10.96 10.46 -1.12
C HIS A 7 -10.74 9.73 -2.45
N GLU A 8 -10.76 10.46 -3.57
CA GLU A 8 -10.46 9.90 -4.89
C GLU A 8 -9.01 9.42 -4.99
N GLN A 9 -8.07 10.22 -4.46
CA GLN A 9 -6.67 9.85 -4.42
C GLN A 9 -6.44 8.60 -3.55
N ARG A 10 -7.06 8.53 -2.37
CA ARG A 10 -7.01 7.35 -1.50
C ARG A 10 -7.56 6.11 -2.20
N ALA A 11 -8.72 6.20 -2.85
CA ALA A 11 -9.32 5.10 -3.59
C ALA A 11 -8.48 4.66 -4.81
N HIS A 12 -7.75 5.60 -5.43
CA HIS A 12 -6.78 5.27 -6.47
C HIS A 12 -5.58 4.51 -5.91
N VAL A 13 -4.93 5.03 -4.86
CA VAL A 13 -3.81 4.36 -4.19
C VAL A 13 -4.21 2.98 -3.67
N GLU A 14 -5.40 2.85 -3.08
CA GLU A 14 -5.89 1.56 -2.59
C GLU A 14 -5.99 0.52 -3.70
N ARG A 15 -6.55 0.87 -4.86
CA ARG A 15 -6.63 -0.06 -6.00
C ARG A 15 -5.26 -0.49 -6.49
N GLU A 16 -4.32 0.44 -6.57
CA GLU A 16 -2.95 0.16 -6.99
C GLU A 16 -2.22 -0.73 -5.97
N ILE A 17 -2.33 -0.44 -4.67
CA ILE A 17 -1.77 -1.26 -3.59
C ILE A 17 -2.34 -2.68 -3.64
N ARG A 18 -3.66 -2.82 -3.85
CA ARG A 18 -4.31 -4.14 -4.00
C ARG A 18 -3.78 -4.89 -5.22
N ALA A 19 -3.52 -4.21 -6.34
CA ALA A 19 -2.89 -4.80 -7.52
C ALA A 19 -1.46 -5.28 -7.23
N MET A 20 -0.65 -4.45 -6.54
CA MET A 20 0.71 -4.82 -6.14
C MET A 20 0.73 -5.99 -5.14
N LEU A 21 -0.23 -6.03 -4.21
CA LEU A 21 -0.41 -7.15 -3.28
C LEU A 21 -0.74 -8.44 -4.01
N ALA A 22 -1.67 -8.40 -4.96
CA ALA A 22 -2.03 -9.57 -5.77
C ALA A 22 -0.81 -10.12 -6.53
N GLU A 23 -0.03 -9.24 -7.16
CA GLU A 23 1.19 -9.62 -7.88
C GLU A 23 2.24 -10.22 -6.91
N ALA A 24 2.52 -9.54 -5.80
CA ALA A 24 3.54 -9.96 -4.84
C ALA A 24 3.20 -11.28 -4.14
N THR A 25 1.91 -11.53 -3.87
CA THR A 25 1.42 -12.78 -3.26
C THR A 25 1.09 -13.85 -4.29
N ARG A 26 1.15 -13.54 -5.60
CA ARG A 26 0.62 -14.36 -6.69
C ARG A 26 -0.83 -14.80 -6.48
N ALA A 27 -1.61 -13.93 -5.82
CA ALA A 27 -3.03 -14.14 -5.59
C ALA A 27 -3.86 -13.49 -6.71
N ASP A 28 -5.11 -13.93 -6.84
CA ASP A 28 -6.05 -13.30 -7.76
C ASP A 28 -6.41 -11.88 -7.29
N LEU A 29 -6.28 -10.90 -8.19
CA LEU A 29 -6.67 -9.51 -7.92
C LEU A 29 -8.13 -9.38 -7.51
N SER A 30 -9.03 -10.16 -8.13
CA SER A 30 -10.45 -10.19 -7.74
C SER A 30 -10.63 -10.60 -6.28
N ARG A 31 -9.88 -11.63 -5.83
CA ARG A 31 -9.92 -12.09 -4.44
C ARG A 31 -9.38 -11.01 -3.50
N ILE A 32 -8.24 -10.40 -3.82
CA ILE A 32 -7.67 -9.31 -3.03
C ILE A 32 -8.61 -8.08 -3.01
N GLY A 33 -9.32 -7.81 -4.11
CA GLY A 33 -10.28 -6.71 -4.23
C GLY A 33 -11.52 -6.87 -3.35
N GLU A 34 -11.93 -8.11 -3.06
CA GLU A 34 -13.06 -8.43 -2.18
C GLU A 34 -12.70 -8.39 -0.68
N LEU A 35 -11.41 -8.38 -0.34
CA LEU A 35 -10.98 -8.34 1.05
C LEU A 35 -11.31 -6.98 1.69
N PRO A 36 -11.74 -6.96 2.97
CA PRO A 36 -11.91 -5.71 3.70
C PRO A 36 -10.56 -4.97 3.82
N ALA A 37 -10.58 -3.65 3.83
CA ALA A 37 -9.33 -2.87 3.90
C ALA A 37 -8.57 -3.09 5.22
N GLU A 38 -9.28 -3.52 6.26
CA GLU A 38 -8.73 -3.80 7.59
C GLU A 38 -8.09 -5.19 7.65
N THR A 39 -8.05 -5.90 6.51
CA THR A 39 -7.39 -7.19 6.40
C THR A 39 -5.91 -7.05 6.65
N LYS A 40 -5.39 -7.91 7.52
CA LYS A 40 -3.98 -7.93 7.87
C LYS A 40 -3.12 -8.48 6.74
N LEU A 41 -2.04 -7.77 6.38
CA LEU A 41 -1.14 -8.19 5.30
C LEU A 41 -0.38 -9.47 5.68
N PHE A 42 0.18 -9.52 6.89
CA PHE A 42 0.85 -10.71 7.43
C PHE A 42 -0.11 -11.73 8.07
N GLY A 43 -1.42 -11.59 7.84
CA GLY A 43 -2.45 -12.52 8.34
C GLY A 43 -2.67 -13.73 7.42
N SER A 44 -3.58 -14.63 7.79
CA SER A 44 -3.89 -15.83 6.98
C SER A 44 -4.59 -15.54 5.65
N GLU A 45 -5.29 -14.42 5.54
CA GLU A 45 -6.08 -14.06 4.35
C GLU A 45 -5.19 -13.66 3.16
N ILE A 46 -4.21 -12.77 3.40
CA ILE A 46 -3.25 -12.30 2.40
C ILE A 46 -1.96 -13.12 2.44
N SER A 47 -1.56 -13.57 3.64
CA SER A 47 -0.38 -14.39 3.89
C SER A 47 0.88 -13.84 3.23
N LEU A 48 1.16 -12.55 3.43
CA LEU A 48 2.34 -11.88 2.91
C LEU A 48 3.61 -12.54 3.47
N SER A 49 4.28 -13.33 2.64
CA SER A 49 5.59 -13.90 2.99
C SER A 49 6.66 -12.81 3.08
N SER A 50 7.80 -13.08 3.72
CA SER A 50 8.91 -12.12 3.77
C SER A 50 9.37 -11.69 2.39
N LEU A 51 9.39 -12.59 1.40
CA LEU A 51 9.74 -12.27 0.02
C LEU A 51 8.66 -11.40 -0.65
N ALA A 52 7.39 -11.77 -0.49
CA ALA A 52 6.26 -10.99 -1.01
C ALA A 52 6.23 -9.58 -0.39
N GLY A 53 6.55 -9.45 0.88
CA GLY A 53 6.69 -8.16 1.56
C GLY A 53 7.79 -7.31 0.94
N VAL A 54 8.99 -7.86 0.73
CA VAL A 54 10.07 -7.13 0.05
C VAL A 54 9.69 -6.74 -1.38
N THR A 55 9.01 -7.62 -2.13
CA THR A 55 8.53 -7.31 -3.48
C THR A 55 7.51 -6.17 -3.48
N LEU A 56 6.56 -6.20 -2.54
CA LEU A 56 5.57 -5.13 -2.38
C LEU A 56 6.24 -3.80 -2.04
N LEU A 57 7.15 -3.80 -1.06
CA LEU A 57 7.87 -2.60 -0.62
C LEU A 57 8.69 -2.00 -1.77
N ALA A 58 9.40 -2.85 -2.53
CA ALA A 58 10.15 -2.40 -3.70
C ALA A 58 9.25 -1.77 -4.77
N ALA A 59 8.08 -2.36 -5.04
CA ALA A 59 7.11 -1.81 -5.99
C ALA A 59 6.54 -0.46 -5.54
N ILE A 60 6.28 -0.29 -4.24
CA ILE A 60 5.82 0.98 -3.65
C ILE A 60 6.92 2.05 -3.77
N THR A 61 8.17 1.72 -3.44
CA THR A 61 9.31 2.63 -3.61
C THR A 61 9.48 3.04 -5.06
N GLU A 62 9.40 2.11 -6.01
CA GLU A 62 9.55 2.40 -7.44
C GLU A 62 8.42 3.29 -7.97
N ARG A 63 7.18 3.03 -7.56
CA ARG A 63 6.00 3.71 -8.12
C ARG A 63 5.66 5.04 -7.44
N TYR A 64 5.91 5.14 -6.14
CA TYR A 64 5.56 6.31 -5.34
C TYR A 64 6.77 7.05 -4.74
N GLY A 65 7.98 6.50 -4.87
CA GLY A 65 9.17 7.06 -4.21
C GLY A 65 9.16 6.88 -2.69
N VAL A 66 8.24 6.07 -2.15
CA VAL A 66 8.05 5.89 -0.71
C VAL A 66 8.82 4.65 -0.25
N ASP A 67 10.01 4.85 0.32
CA ASP A 67 10.75 3.76 0.97
C ASP A 67 10.16 3.45 2.35
N VAL A 68 9.13 2.61 2.35
CA VAL A 68 8.42 2.20 3.57
C VAL A 68 9.34 1.51 4.57
N ALA A 69 10.29 0.67 4.12
CA ALA A 69 11.19 -0.06 5.01
C ALA A 69 12.22 0.85 5.68
N ALA A 70 12.65 1.91 4.99
CA ALA A 70 13.51 2.93 5.57
C ALA A 70 12.76 3.90 6.50
N GLN A 71 11.50 4.19 6.19
CA GLN A 71 10.68 5.15 6.95
C GLN A 71 10.00 4.55 8.17
N ASP A 72 9.58 3.30 8.10
CA ASP A 72 8.93 2.57 9.18
C ASP A 72 9.66 1.25 9.45
N LEU A 73 10.67 1.32 10.32
CA LEU A 73 11.48 0.17 10.71
C LEU A 73 10.68 -0.88 11.50
N SER A 74 9.57 -0.50 12.16
CA SER A 74 8.67 -1.45 12.83
C SER A 74 7.67 -2.09 11.86
N LEU A 75 7.51 -1.51 10.66
CA LEU A 75 6.55 -1.95 9.64
C LEU A 75 5.12 -1.98 10.17
N ASP A 76 4.79 -1.08 11.09
CA ASP A 76 3.42 -0.93 11.62
C ASP A 76 2.46 -0.50 10.51
N CYS A 77 2.96 0.26 9.53
CA CYS A 77 2.23 0.60 8.31
C CYS A 77 1.78 -0.63 7.49
N LEU A 78 2.43 -1.79 7.65
CA LEU A 78 2.04 -3.05 7.00
C LEU A 78 1.03 -3.87 7.83
N GLU A 79 0.44 -3.30 8.88
CA GLU A 79 -0.55 -3.98 9.69
C GLU A 79 -1.75 -4.43 8.84
N SER A 80 -2.28 -3.54 8.00
CA SER A 80 -3.46 -3.78 7.15
C SER A 80 -3.36 -3.06 5.80
N ILE A 81 -4.25 -3.40 4.85
CA ILE A 81 -4.32 -2.70 3.57
C ILE A 81 -4.61 -1.20 3.81
N ALA A 82 -5.56 -0.88 4.69
CA ALA A 82 -5.92 0.49 5.02
C ALA A 82 -4.73 1.27 5.58
N THR A 83 -4.00 0.68 6.54
CA THR A 83 -2.83 1.34 7.16
C THR A 83 -1.75 1.67 6.13
N LEU A 84 -1.49 0.73 5.21
CA LEU A 84 -0.50 0.93 4.15
C LEU A 84 -0.93 2.01 3.16
N VAL A 85 -2.21 2.00 2.76
CA VAL A 85 -2.78 3.02 1.88
C VAL A 85 -2.69 4.40 2.53
N ASP A 86 -3.10 4.52 3.79
CA ASP A 86 -3.07 5.78 4.51
C ASP A 86 -1.62 6.30 4.65
N PHE A 87 -0.65 5.42 4.89
CA PHE A 87 0.77 5.76 4.93
C PHE A 87 1.26 6.34 3.59
N VAL A 88 0.95 5.67 2.47
CA VAL A 88 1.37 6.12 1.14
C VAL A 88 0.67 7.43 0.77
N VAL A 89 -0.64 7.56 0.99
CA VAL A 89 -1.39 8.80 0.71
C VAL A 89 -0.86 9.96 1.55
N TRP A 90 -0.60 9.74 2.83
CA TRP A 90 0.01 10.73 3.71
C TRP A 90 1.36 11.18 3.14
N HIS A 91 2.23 10.25 2.75
CA HIS A 91 3.54 10.60 2.20
C HIS A 91 3.45 11.35 0.85
N LEU A 92 2.54 10.96 -0.03
CA LEU A 92 2.30 11.66 -1.30
C LEU A 92 1.79 13.10 -1.09
N ALA A 93 1.05 13.36 -0.01
CA ALA A 93 0.58 14.71 0.32
C ALA A 93 1.69 15.61 0.88
N ILE A 94 2.72 15.04 1.51
CA ILE A 94 3.79 15.78 2.21
C ILE A 94 5.06 15.86 1.38
N SER A 95 5.15 15.10 0.29
CA SER A 95 6.23 15.17 -0.68
C SER A 95 5.82 15.97 -1.92
N PRO A 96 5.70 17.32 -1.86
CA PRO A 96 5.60 18.15 -3.07
C PRO A 96 6.93 18.23 -3.85
N GLU A 97 8.02 17.59 -3.38
CA GLU A 97 9.38 17.88 -3.85
C GLU A 97 10.24 16.62 -3.96
N SER A 98 10.07 15.86 -5.05
CA SER A 98 11.21 15.13 -5.64
C SER A 98 11.24 15.43 -7.14
N SER A 99 11.41 16.73 -7.41
CA SER A 99 11.76 17.24 -8.71
C SER A 99 13.29 17.29 -8.79
N VAL A 100 13.93 16.23 -9.27
CA VAL A 100 15.27 16.28 -9.88
C VAL A 100 15.35 15.26 -11.01
#